data_AF-A0A2V8LNV7-F1
#
_entry.id   AF-A0A2V8LNV7-F1
#
_cell.length_a   1.000
_cell.length_b   1.000
_cell.length_c   1.000
_cell.angle_alpha   90.00
_cell.angle_beta   90.00
_cell.angle_gamma   90.00
#
_symmetry.space_group_name_H-M   'P 1'
#
loop_
_entity.id
_entity.type
_entity.pdbx_description
1 polymer ?
#
loop_
_entity_poly.entity_id
_entity_poly.type
_entity_poly.pdbx_seq_one_letter_code
_entity_poly.pdbx_strand_id
1 'polypeptide(L)'
;MRITGEQVAAYERDGFLVLDNFIERDDCDSLRVRAEELVRDFDPRGVVSIFSTHEQTRTSDDYFLESGDKIRFFFEENAFLPDGTLRQSKERSINKIGHALHDLDPVFGKFSRTDKIKQLVSDLGIADPLLLQSMYIFKQPNIGGEVTCHQDATFLYTEPLRMLGLWF
;
A
#
# COMPACT_ATOMS: atom_id res chain seq x y z
N MET A 1 19.99 5.89 -10.48
CA MET A 1 20.30 7.16 -9.78
C MET A 1 20.86 6.79 -8.43
N ARG A 2 21.96 7.40 -8.00
CA ARG A 2 22.48 7.25 -6.63
C ARG A 2 22.12 8.49 -5.84
N ILE A 3 21.79 8.32 -4.57
CA ILE A 3 21.59 9.47 -3.67
C ILE A 3 22.95 10.03 -3.23
N THR A 4 23.01 11.32 -2.94
CA THR A 4 24.26 11.98 -2.51
C THR A 4 24.56 11.67 -1.05
N GLY A 5 25.82 11.87 -0.62
CA GLY A 5 26.18 11.76 0.80
C GLY A 5 25.40 12.73 1.69
N GLU A 6 25.03 13.90 1.17
CA GLU A 6 24.17 14.86 1.88
C GLU A 6 22.74 14.33 2.06
N GLN A 7 22.19 13.66 1.04
CA GLN A 7 20.87 13.03 1.12
C GLN A 7 20.85 11.85 2.10
N VAL A 8 21.92 11.04 2.12
CA VAL A 8 22.09 9.97 3.11
C VAL A 8 22.14 10.56 4.53
N ALA A 9 22.96 11.59 4.75
CA ALA A 9 23.04 12.24 6.05
C ALA A 9 21.72 12.90 6.50
N ALA A 10 20.94 13.45 5.56
CA ALA A 10 19.61 13.98 5.83
C ALA A 10 18.63 12.86 6.26
N TYR A 11 18.64 11.73 5.54
CA TYR A 11 17.83 10.56 5.89
C TYR A 11 18.15 10.03 7.30
N GLU A 12 19.44 9.88 7.63
CA GLU A 12 19.88 9.41 8.95
C GLU A 12 19.48 10.37 10.08
N ARG A 13 19.51 11.68 9.83
CA ARG A 13 19.14 12.71 10.82
C ARG A 13 17.63 12.80 11.03
N ASP A 14 16.87 12.80 9.94
CA ASP A 14 15.43 13.15 9.96
C ASP A 14 14.53 11.92 10.01
N GLY A 15 15.03 10.73 9.66
CA GLY A 15 14.27 9.49 9.58
C GLY A 15 13.43 9.35 8.31
N PHE A 16 13.52 10.29 7.37
CA PHE A 16 12.88 10.25 6.06
C PHE A 16 13.67 11.07 5.04
N LEU A 17 13.39 10.85 3.75
CA LEU A 17 14.00 11.58 2.63
C LEU A 17 12.97 11.78 1.53
N VAL A 18 12.89 13.01 1.00
CA VAL A 18 12.05 13.34 -0.15
C VAL A 18 12.91 13.37 -1.41
N LEU A 19 12.48 12.64 -2.44
CA LEU A 19 13.13 12.58 -3.74
C LEU A 19 12.13 12.99 -4.83
N ASP A 20 12.17 14.26 -5.21
CA ASP A 20 11.27 14.78 -6.23
C ASP A 20 11.52 14.13 -7.59
N ASN A 21 10.43 13.80 -8.29
CA ASN A 21 10.47 13.18 -9.62
C ASN A 21 11.32 11.90 -9.66
N PHE A 22 11.33 11.14 -8.56
CA PHE A 22 12.05 9.86 -8.50
C PHE A 22 11.44 8.80 -9.42
N ILE A 23 10.14 8.85 -9.69
CA ILE A 23 9.47 7.95 -10.63
C ILE A 23 8.98 8.77 -11.83
N GLU A 24 9.10 8.19 -13.02
CA GLU A 24 8.62 8.82 -14.25
C GLU A 24 7.09 8.87 -14.25
N ARG A 25 6.52 9.94 -14.82
CA ARG A 25 5.05 10.14 -14.84
C ARG A 25 4.31 8.96 -15.48
N ASP A 26 4.86 8.40 -16.56
CA ASP A 26 4.26 7.28 -17.28
C ASP A 26 4.22 5.99 -16.44
N ASP A 27 5.21 5.78 -15.56
CA ASP A 27 5.19 4.67 -14.60
C ASP A 27 4.10 4.89 -13.55
N CYS A 28 3.96 6.12 -13.02
CA CYS A 28 2.88 6.47 -12.10
C CYS A 28 1.50 6.27 -12.74
N ASP A 29 1.31 6.72 -13.97
CA ASP A 29 0.04 6.55 -14.69
C ASP A 29 -0.26 5.09 -14.98
N SER A 30 0.76 4.27 -15.29
CA SER A 30 0.61 2.82 -15.45
C SER A 30 0.12 2.13 -14.17
N LEU A 31 0.67 2.51 -13.00
CA LEU A 31 0.22 1.99 -11.71
C LEU A 31 -1.23 2.40 -11.40
N ARG A 32 -1.59 3.66 -11.70
CA ARG A 32 -2.95 4.18 -11.49
C ARG A 32 -3.96 3.44 -12.34
N VAL A 33 -3.70 3.32 -13.65
CA VAL A 33 -4.55 2.57 -14.58
C VAL A 33 -4.70 1.14 -14.08
N ARG A 34 -3.61 0.49 -13.68
CA ARG A 34 -3.68 -0.88 -13.20
C ARG A 34 -4.50 -1.03 -11.92
N ALA A 35 -4.36 -0.11 -10.96
CA ALA A 35 -5.17 -0.10 -9.75
C ALA A 35 -6.67 0.04 -10.06
N GLU A 36 -7.04 0.92 -11.01
CA GLU A 36 -8.42 1.10 -11.45
C GLU A 36 -8.99 -0.17 -12.11
N GLU A 37 -8.20 -0.86 -12.94
CA GLU A 37 -8.60 -2.14 -13.54
C GLU A 37 -8.84 -3.22 -12.48
N LEU A 38 -7.92 -3.35 -11.53
CA LEU A 38 -8.05 -4.31 -10.42
C LEU A 38 -9.33 -4.07 -9.63
N VAL A 39 -9.66 -2.81 -9.34
CA VAL A 39 -10.90 -2.48 -8.62
C VAL A 39 -12.13 -2.76 -9.49
N ARG A 40 -12.10 -2.42 -10.79
CA ARG A 40 -13.22 -2.71 -11.70
C ARG A 40 -13.54 -4.20 -11.72
N ASP A 41 -12.52 -5.04 -11.84
CA ASP A 41 -12.65 -6.49 -12.03
C ASP A 41 -12.92 -7.25 -10.71
N PHE A 42 -12.74 -6.59 -9.56
CA PHE A 42 -13.02 -7.14 -8.23
C PHE A 42 -14.53 -7.34 -7.96
N ASP A 43 -14.95 -8.53 -7.53
CA ASP A 43 -16.33 -8.80 -7.09
C ASP A 43 -16.51 -8.54 -5.58
N PRO A 44 -17.31 -7.53 -5.19
CA PRO A 44 -17.45 -7.15 -3.78
C PRO A 44 -18.43 -8.03 -3.00
N ARG A 45 -19.23 -8.90 -3.63
CA ARG A 45 -20.40 -9.55 -2.98
C ARG A 45 -20.07 -10.38 -1.74
N GLY A 46 -18.91 -11.02 -1.69
CA GLY A 46 -18.44 -11.78 -0.51
C GLY A 46 -17.59 -10.98 0.46
N VAL A 47 -17.12 -9.80 0.05
CA VAL A 47 -16.23 -8.95 0.85
C VAL A 47 -17.02 -7.86 1.56
N VAL A 48 -18.03 -7.28 0.93
CA VAL A 48 -18.93 -6.30 1.55
C VAL A 48 -19.58 -6.88 2.81
N SER A 49 -20.01 -8.15 2.78
CA SER A 49 -20.55 -8.83 3.97
C SER A 49 -19.57 -8.92 5.14
N ILE A 50 -18.26 -8.99 4.86
CA ILE A 50 -17.21 -9.01 5.90
C ILE A 50 -17.17 -7.65 6.60
N PHE A 51 -17.33 -6.57 5.84
CA PHE A 51 -17.25 -5.20 6.34
C PHE A 51 -18.58 -4.64 6.83
N SER A 52 -19.72 -5.32 6.62
CA SER A 52 -21.05 -4.80 6.87
C SER A 52 -21.85 -5.50 7.99
N THR A 53 -21.36 -6.57 8.61
CA THR A 53 -22.14 -7.43 9.54
C THR A 53 -21.74 -7.25 11.01
N HIS A 54 -22.62 -7.65 11.95
CA HIS A 54 -22.40 -7.50 13.40
C HIS A 54 -21.26 -8.37 14.01
N GLU A 55 -20.67 -9.31 13.24
CA GLU A 55 -19.42 -10.02 13.60
C GLU A 55 -18.17 -9.36 12.97
N GLN A 56 -18.28 -8.10 12.54
CA GLN A 56 -17.30 -7.34 11.75
C GLN A 56 -15.86 -7.59 12.18
N THR A 57 -15.56 -7.41 13.47
CA THR A 57 -14.19 -7.47 14.01
C THR A 57 -13.52 -8.80 13.71
N ARG A 58 -14.18 -9.94 13.96
CA ARG A 58 -13.53 -11.25 13.79
C ARG A 58 -13.33 -11.60 12.31
N THR A 59 -14.34 -11.39 11.47
CA THR A 59 -14.24 -11.73 10.05
C THR A 59 -13.37 -10.76 9.25
N SER A 60 -13.34 -9.48 9.63
CA SER A 60 -12.42 -8.50 9.03
C SER A 60 -10.98 -8.82 9.40
N ASP A 61 -10.75 -9.29 10.63
CA ASP A 61 -9.42 -9.67 11.11
C ASP A 61 -8.88 -10.86 10.32
N ASP A 62 -9.67 -11.92 10.09
CA ASP A 62 -9.21 -13.07 9.26
C ASP A 62 -8.94 -12.65 7.81
N TYR A 63 -9.81 -11.82 7.21
CA TYR A 63 -9.61 -11.27 5.88
C TYR A 63 -8.38 -10.35 5.80
N PHE A 64 -7.99 -9.71 6.89
CA PHE A 64 -6.79 -8.91 6.95
C PHE A 64 -5.55 -9.79 7.20
N LEU A 65 -5.55 -10.66 8.20
CA LEU A 65 -4.41 -11.46 8.62
C LEU A 65 -3.92 -12.42 7.53
N GLU A 66 -4.83 -12.97 6.72
CA GLU A 66 -4.47 -13.87 5.61
C GLU A 66 -4.20 -13.12 4.28
N SER A 67 -4.12 -11.79 4.29
CA SER A 67 -3.94 -11.00 3.06
C SER A 67 -2.48 -10.79 2.66
N GLY A 68 -1.53 -11.23 3.48
CA GLY A 68 -0.08 -11.00 3.30
C GLY A 68 0.46 -11.50 1.96
N ASP A 69 -0.10 -12.60 1.45
CA ASP A 69 0.27 -13.24 0.18
C ASP A 69 -0.82 -13.10 -0.89
N LYS A 70 -1.69 -12.09 -0.79
CA LYS A 70 -2.85 -11.91 -1.69
C LYS A 70 -2.97 -10.48 -2.20
N ILE A 71 -3.79 -10.32 -3.24
CA ILE A 71 -4.37 -9.03 -3.63
C ILE A 71 -5.82 -9.01 -3.11
N ARG A 72 -6.04 -8.28 -2.02
CA ARG A 72 -7.30 -8.07 -1.34
C ARG A 72 -7.64 -6.59 -1.29
N PHE A 73 -8.93 -6.29 -1.16
CA PHE A 73 -9.49 -4.95 -1.27
C PHE A 73 -10.12 -4.56 0.05
N PHE A 74 -9.75 -3.39 0.57
CA PHE A 74 -10.20 -2.90 1.86
C PHE A 74 -11.01 -1.63 1.64
N PHE A 75 -12.26 -1.63 2.11
CA PHE A 75 -13.18 -0.51 1.95
C PHE A 75 -12.88 0.60 2.96
N GLU A 76 -13.25 1.83 2.62
CA GLU A 76 -13.31 2.94 3.59
C GLU A 76 -14.35 2.62 4.67
N GLU A 77 -14.06 2.99 5.92
CA GLU A 77 -15.00 2.81 7.04
C GLU A 77 -16.35 3.50 6.75
N ASN A 78 -16.29 4.70 6.16
CA ASN A 78 -17.46 5.50 5.80
C ASN A 78 -18.10 5.11 4.45
N ALA A 79 -17.70 4.00 3.83
CA ALA A 79 -18.27 3.54 2.55
C ALA A 79 -19.68 2.94 2.69
N PHE A 80 -20.09 2.50 3.88
CA PHE A 80 -21.30 1.73 4.09
C PHE A 80 -22.43 2.52 4.74
N LEU A 81 -23.66 2.29 4.28
CA LEU A 81 -24.90 2.72 4.95
C LEU A 81 -25.17 1.84 6.18
N PRO A 82 -26.06 2.28 7.10
CA PRO A 82 -26.44 1.47 8.26
C PRO A 82 -27.05 0.10 7.91
N ASP A 83 -27.57 -0.07 6.69
CA ASP A 83 -28.11 -1.35 6.19
C ASP A 83 -27.03 -2.26 5.58
N GLY A 84 -25.76 -1.83 5.59
CA GLY A 84 -24.62 -2.58 5.06
C GLY A 84 -24.40 -2.44 3.55
N THR A 85 -25.21 -1.65 2.85
CA THR A 85 -25.02 -1.39 1.43
C THR A 85 -24.02 -0.25 1.19
N LEU A 86 -23.39 -0.19 0.02
CA LEU A 86 -22.45 0.87 -0.31
C LEU A 86 -23.17 2.20 -0.55
N ARG A 87 -22.66 3.29 0.05
CA ARG A 87 -23.14 4.67 -0.16
C ARG A 87 -22.87 5.20 -1.57
N GLN A 88 -21.80 4.70 -2.19
CA GLN A 88 -21.33 5.11 -3.50
C GLN A 88 -20.72 3.91 -4.25
N SER A 89 -20.33 4.12 -5.51
CA SER A 89 -19.80 3.02 -6.32
C SER A 89 -18.58 2.37 -5.66
N LYS A 90 -18.39 1.07 -5.89
CA LYS A 90 -17.27 0.29 -5.34
C LYS A 90 -15.92 0.94 -5.64
N GLU A 91 -15.76 1.48 -6.84
CA GLU A 91 -14.56 2.16 -7.34
C GLU A 91 -14.20 3.40 -6.51
N ARG A 92 -15.20 4.01 -5.87
CA ARG A 92 -15.04 5.17 -4.99
C ARG A 92 -15.05 4.80 -3.51
N SER A 93 -15.19 3.52 -3.17
CA SER A 93 -15.36 3.05 -1.80
C SER A 93 -14.17 2.27 -1.26
N ILE A 94 -13.16 1.97 -2.11
CA ILE A 94 -11.93 1.29 -1.68
C ILE A 94 -10.96 2.30 -1.05
N ASN A 95 -10.49 1.99 0.17
CA ASN A 95 -9.42 2.69 0.87
C ASN A 95 -8.05 2.28 0.31
N LYS A 96 -7.81 0.96 0.24
CA LYS A 96 -6.54 0.40 -0.22
C LYS A 96 -6.69 -0.98 -0.87
N ILE A 97 -5.67 -1.33 -1.65
CA ILE A 97 -5.39 -2.71 -2.09
C ILE A 97 -4.11 -3.18 -1.40
N GLY A 98 -4.08 -4.42 -0.93
CA GLY A 98 -2.90 -5.03 -0.31
C GLY A 98 -2.99 -6.55 -0.24
N HIS A 99 -1.95 -7.29 0.14
CA HIS A 99 -0.63 -6.80 0.55
C HIS A 99 0.52 -7.31 -0.34
N ALA A 100 0.21 -8.09 -1.38
CA ALA A 100 1.18 -8.71 -2.29
C ALA A 100 1.09 -8.23 -3.76
N LEU A 101 0.68 -6.99 -4.02
CA LEU A 101 0.70 -6.41 -5.37
C LEU A 101 2.07 -6.56 -6.05
N HIS A 102 3.15 -6.31 -5.30
CA HIS A 102 4.51 -6.45 -5.78
C HIS A 102 4.86 -7.88 -6.24
N ASP A 103 4.23 -8.93 -5.71
CA ASP A 103 4.52 -10.31 -6.10
C ASP A 103 3.55 -10.87 -7.14
N LEU A 104 2.29 -10.45 -7.07
CA LEU A 104 1.20 -11.11 -7.80
C LEU A 104 0.70 -10.31 -9.01
N ASP A 105 0.91 -8.99 -9.06
CA ASP A 105 0.53 -8.19 -10.22
C ASP A 105 1.75 -7.86 -11.10
N PRO A 106 1.73 -8.15 -12.41
CA PRO A 106 2.88 -7.91 -13.28
C PRO A 106 3.33 -6.45 -13.38
N VAL A 107 2.41 -5.48 -13.31
CA VAL A 107 2.76 -4.05 -13.42
C VAL A 107 3.43 -3.59 -12.13
N PHE A 108 2.82 -3.88 -10.99
CA PHE A 108 3.41 -3.56 -9.68
C PHE A 108 4.71 -4.32 -9.45
N GLY A 109 4.79 -5.60 -9.84
CA GLY A 109 5.99 -6.41 -9.68
C GLY A 109 7.17 -5.95 -10.53
N LYS A 110 6.91 -5.48 -11.76
CA LYS A 110 7.93 -4.83 -12.59
C LYS A 110 8.39 -3.52 -11.97
N PHE A 111 7.45 -2.68 -11.51
CA PHE A 111 7.74 -1.39 -10.90
C PHE A 111 8.60 -1.53 -9.63
N SER A 112 8.20 -2.41 -8.70
CA SER A 112 8.88 -2.59 -7.40
C SER A 112 10.30 -3.15 -7.51
N ARG A 113 10.68 -3.74 -8.66
CA ARG A 113 11.98 -4.39 -8.88
C ARG A 113 12.87 -3.66 -9.88
N THR A 114 12.63 -2.38 -10.12
CA THR A 114 13.51 -1.57 -10.97
C THR A 114 14.90 -1.41 -10.35
N ASP A 115 15.93 -1.32 -11.19
CA ASP A 115 17.30 -1.05 -10.73
C ASP A 115 17.42 0.27 -9.97
N LYS A 116 16.54 1.24 -10.27
CA LYS A 116 16.50 2.54 -9.58
C LYS A 116 16.09 2.37 -8.11
N ILE A 117 15.04 1.59 -7.83
CA ILE A 117 14.60 1.28 -6.47
C ILE A 117 15.65 0.42 -5.77
N LYS A 118 16.18 -0.61 -6.44
CA LYS A 118 17.23 -1.47 -5.87
C LYS A 118 18.47 -0.66 -5.45
N GLN A 119 18.90 0.28 -6.28
CA GLN A 119 20.04 1.14 -5.97
C GLN A 119 19.75 2.07 -4.79
N LEU A 120 18.55 2.69 -4.74
CA LEU A 120 18.15 3.55 -3.61
C LEU A 120 18.18 2.79 -2.27
N VAL A 121 17.58 1.60 -2.24
CA VAL A 121 17.53 0.76 -1.04
C VAL A 121 18.92 0.30 -0.60
N SER A 122 19.80 0.00 -1.56
CA SER A 122 21.21 -0.30 -1.29
C SER A 122 21.97 0.91 -0.74
N ASP A 123 21.74 2.11 -1.30
CA ASP A 123 22.37 3.35 -0.83
C ASP A 123 21.94 3.71 0.60
N LEU A 124 20.71 3.32 1.00
CA LEU A 124 20.16 3.46 2.35
C LEU A 124 20.51 2.30 3.30
N GLY A 125 21.41 1.40 2.89
CA GLY A 125 22.02 0.41 3.78
C GLY A 125 21.35 -0.96 3.84
N ILE A 126 20.36 -1.26 2.99
CA ILE A 126 19.83 -2.63 2.86
C ILE A 126 20.52 -3.33 1.68
N ALA A 127 21.49 -4.18 1.99
CA ALA A 127 22.34 -4.85 0.99
C ALA A 127 21.63 -5.97 0.21
N ASP A 128 20.75 -6.74 0.86
CA ASP A 128 19.97 -7.83 0.25
C ASP A 128 18.47 -7.59 0.51
N PRO A 129 17.85 -6.65 -0.24
CA PRO A 129 16.48 -6.24 0.04
C PRO A 129 15.45 -7.28 -0.41
N LEU A 130 14.57 -7.64 0.53
CA LEU A 130 13.36 -8.39 0.26
C LEU A 130 12.15 -7.45 0.31
N LEU A 131 11.14 -7.74 -0.51
CA LEU A 131 9.87 -7.05 -0.47
C LEU A 131 8.94 -7.82 0.49
N LEU A 132 8.57 -7.17 1.59
CA LEU A 132 7.72 -7.76 2.62
C LEU A 132 6.23 -7.48 2.38
N GLN A 133 5.92 -6.27 1.90
CA GLN A 133 4.56 -5.77 1.78
C GLN A 133 4.49 -4.68 0.71
N SER A 134 3.38 -4.62 -0.01
CA SER A 134 3.02 -3.49 -0.88
C SER A 134 1.54 -3.16 -0.75
N MET A 135 1.22 -1.88 -0.75
CA MET A 135 -0.16 -1.39 -0.77
C MET A 135 -0.33 -0.31 -1.84
N TYR A 136 -1.55 -0.19 -2.36
CA TYR A 136 -1.98 0.98 -3.12
C TYR A 136 -3.06 1.71 -2.33
N ILE A 137 -2.84 2.99 -2.00
CA ILE A 137 -3.72 3.78 -1.14
C ILE A 137 -4.46 4.83 -1.99
N PHE A 138 -5.79 4.83 -1.98
CA PHE A 138 -6.60 5.65 -2.88
C PHE A 138 -6.84 7.07 -2.38
N LYS A 139 -7.02 7.26 -1.05
CA LYS A 139 -7.46 8.52 -0.44
C LYS A 139 -8.67 9.12 -1.18
N GLN A 140 -9.80 8.40 -1.11
CA GLN A 140 -11.00 8.75 -1.85
C GLN A 140 -11.50 10.16 -1.48
N PRO A 141 -12.01 10.93 -2.46
CA PRO A 141 -12.60 12.23 -2.17
C PRO A 141 -13.72 12.14 -1.12
N ASN A 142 -13.73 13.08 -0.18
CA ASN A 142 -14.73 13.25 0.90
C ASN A 142 -14.74 12.17 1.99
N ILE A 143 -14.47 10.91 1.68
CA ILE A 143 -14.55 9.79 2.63
C ILE A 143 -13.20 9.14 2.96
N GLY A 144 -12.11 9.61 2.35
CA GLY A 144 -10.78 9.05 2.53
C GLY A 144 -10.33 9.08 3.98
N GLY A 145 -10.21 7.91 4.60
CA GLY A 145 -9.89 7.77 6.02
C GLY A 145 -8.57 8.44 6.41
N GLU A 146 -8.55 9.03 7.61
CA GLU A 146 -7.33 9.55 8.22
C GLU A 146 -6.32 8.42 8.49
N VAL A 147 -5.03 8.75 8.38
CA VAL A 147 -3.96 7.89 8.89
C VAL A 147 -3.31 8.65 10.03
N THR A 148 -3.53 8.19 11.26
CA THR A 148 -3.01 8.83 12.47
C THR A 148 -1.49 8.61 12.61
N CYS A 149 -0.83 9.38 13.48
CA CYS A 149 0.59 9.24 13.73
C CYS A 149 0.94 7.81 14.17
N HIS A 150 1.90 7.18 13.50
CA HIS A 150 2.36 5.82 13.79
C HIS A 150 3.81 5.63 13.33
N GLN A 151 4.38 4.47 13.66
CA GLN A 151 5.66 3.99 13.15
C GLN A 151 5.44 2.61 12.52
N ASP A 152 5.93 2.39 11.30
CA ASP A 152 5.74 1.12 10.59
C ASP A 152 6.34 -0.08 11.35
N ALA A 153 7.42 0.14 12.11
CA ALA A 153 8.06 -0.88 12.95
C ALA A 153 7.15 -1.42 14.08
N THR A 154 6.05 -0.72 14.42
CA THR A 154 5.02 -1.24 15.33
C THR A 154 4.25 -2.40 14.71
N PHE A 155 4.11 -2.41 13.38
CA PHE A 155 3.39 -3.44 12.63
C PHE A 155 4.33 -4.44 11.94
N LEU A 156 5.49 -3.98 11.48
CA LEU A 156 6.49 -4.75 10.74
C LEU A 156 7.80 -4.82 11.54
N TYR A 157 7.76 -5.54 12.65
CA TYR A 157 8.88 -5.63 13.59
C TYR A 157 9.99 -6.56 13.09
N THR A 158 11.24 -6.16 13.29
CA THR A 158 12.45 -6.96 13.04
C THR A 158 13.48 -6.71 14.14
N GLU A 159 14.34 -7.69 14.40
CA GLU A 159 15.46 -7.54 15.33
C GLU A 159 16.79 -7.93 14.66
N PRO A 160 17.73 -6.98 14.48
CA PRO A 160 17.60 -5.54 14.69
C PRO A 160 16.62 -4.89 13.70
N LEU A 161 16.13 -3.68 14.01
CA LEU A 161 15.25 -2.91 13.11
C LEU A 161 15.93 -2.66 11.77
N ARG A 162 15.44 -3.34 10.72
CA ARG A 162 15.98 -3.28 9.36
C ARG A 162 14.85 -3.33 8.33
N MET A 163 14.14 -2.22 8.22
CA MET A 163 13.04 -2.05 7.28
C MET A 163 13.00 -0.61 6.77
N LEU A 164 12.68 -0.44 5.49
CA LEU A 164 12.49 0.85 4.83
C LEU A 164 11.09 0.92 4.24
N GLY A 165 10.38 2.01 4.51
CA GLY A 165 9.16 2.38 3.81
C GLY A 165 9.49 3.17 2.54
N LEU A 166 8.95 2.75 1.40
CA LEU A 166 9.01 3.51 0.15
C LEU A 166 7.60 3.98 -0.20
N TRP A 167 7.41 5.29 -0.27
CA TRP A 167 6.15 5.93 -0.64
C TRP A 167 6.35 6.69 -1.96
N PHE A 168 5.51 6.41 -2.95
CA PHE A 168 5.62 6.92 -4.33
C PHE A 168 4.40 7.75 -4.71
#